data_AF-A0A961NWY1-F1
#
_entry.id   AF-A0A961NWY1-F1
#
_cell.length_a   1.000
_cell.length_b   1.000
_cell.length_c   1.000
_cell.angle_alpha   90.00
_cell.angle_beta   90.00
_cell.angle_gamma   90.00
#
_symmetry.space_group_name_H-M   'P 1'
#
loop_
_entity.id
_entity.type
_entity.pdbx_description
1 polymer ?
#
loop_
_entity_poly.entity_id
_entity_poly.type
_entity_poly.pdbx_seq_one_letter_code
_entity_poly.pdbx_strand_id
1 'polypeptide(L)'
;MFSKSRINEPGPKQAGEPDVKPTTSEAPKPTGAMPSTPPMPKAKAPASTLSSDLVVKGNMKSTGDIVIEGTVEGDIRAHMLTVGETATVKGEVVADDVVVNGRIIGRLRG
;
A
#
# COMPACT_ATOMS: atom_id res chain seq x y z
N MET A 1 25.97 -44.83 -18.56
CA MET A 1 25.53 -45.18 -17.19
C MET A 1 24.74 -44.00 -16.64
N PHE A 2 23.70 -44.27 -15.85
CA PHE A 2 22.69 -43.28 -15.46
C PHE A 2 22.70 -43.09 -13.95
N SER A 3 22.63 -41.85 -13.47
CA SER A 3 21.81 -41.51 -12.30
C SER A 3 21.57 -40.01 -12.24
N LYS A 4 20.30 -39.63 -12.33
CA LYS A 4 19.82 -38.24 -12.21
C LYS A 4 19.39 -38.02 -10.75
N SER A 5 20.09 -37.17 -10.01
CA SER A 5 19.60 -36.73 -8.70
C SER A 5 18.48 -35.72 -8.88
N ARG A 6 17.24 -36.22 -8.88
CA ARG A 6 16.02 -35.42 -8.74
C ARG A 6 15.84 -35.08 -7.27
N ILE A 7 15.98 -33.81 -6.92
CA ILE A 7 15.47 -33.27 -5.65
C ILE A 7 14.22 -32.49 -5.99
N ASN A 8 13.08 -33.11 -5.72
CA ASN A 8 11.76 -32.51 -5.72
C ASN A 8 10.94 -33.34 -4.73
N GLU A 9 10.82 -32.86 -3.49
CA GLU A 9 10.05 -33.50 -2.44
C GLU A 9 8.58 -33.08 -2.58
N PRO A 10 7.67 -33.98 -2.99
CA PRO A 10 6.24 -33.70 -2.96
C PRO A 10 5.73 -33.99 -1.54
N GLY A 11 5.18 -32.97 -0.87
CA GLY A 11 4.56 -33.15 0.45
C GLY A 11 3.46 -34.23 0.43
N PRO A 12 3.29 -35.00 1.53
CA PRO A 12 2.36 -36.12 1.56
C PRO A 12 0.91 -35.65 1.46
N LYS A 13 0.15 -36.30 0.57
CA LYS A 13 -1.31 -36.19 0.53
C LYS A 13 -1.90 -36.85 1.78
N GLN A 14 -2.91 -36.24 2.37
CA GLN A 14 -3.91 -36.97 3.13
C GLN A 14 -5.29 -36.62 2.60
N ALA A 15 -5.85 -37.53 1.81
CA ALA A 15 -7.24 -37.53 1.38
C ALA A 15 -7.97 -38.60 2.20
N GLY A 16 -9.23 -38.34 2.56
CA GLY A 16 -10.02 -39.23 3.41
C GLY A 16 -11.51 -38.83 3.40
N GLU A 17 -12.20 -39.20 2.33
CA GLU A 17 -13.65 -39.39 2.29
C GLU A 17 -13.92 -40.86 2.71
N PRO A 18 -15.04 -41.20 3.40
CA PRO A 18 -16.43 -40.97 2.96
C PRO A 18 -17.23 -40.09 3.98
N ASP A 19 -18.56 -40.03 4.09
CA ASP A 19 -19.64 -40.94 3.64
C ASP A 19 -21.03 -40.26 3.41
N VAL A 20 -22.00 -41.09 3.04
CA VAL A 20 -23.32 -40.84 2.46
C VAL A 20 -24.41 -40.23 3.39
N LYS A 21 -25.26 -39.39 2.78
CA LYS A 21 -26.59 -38.83 3.17
C LYS A 21 -27.53 -39.81 3.92
N PRO A 22 -28.49 -39.37 4.77
CA PRO A 22 -29.79 -38.89 4.22
C PRO A 22 -30.63 -37.88 5.06
N THR A 23 -31.73 -37.41 4.45
CA THR A 23 -33.01 -36.93 5.06
C THR A 23 -33.15 -35.52 5.68
N THR A 24 -33.79 -34.65 4.90
CA THR A 24 -34.94 -33.75 5.20
C THR A 24 -35.24 -33.30 6.66
N SER A 25 -35.28 -31.98 6.85
CA SER A 25 -36.36 -31.31 7.61
C SER A 25 -36.57 -29.87 7.12
N GLU A 26 -37.83 -29.43 7.18
CA GLU A 26 -38.38 -28.30 6.43
C GLU A 26 -38.92 -27.23 7.38
N ALA A 27 -38.46 -25.96 7.24
CA ALA A 27 -39.06 -24.73 7.81
C ALA A 27 -39.20 -24.62 9.36
N PRO A 28 -39.26 -23.42 10.00
CA PRO A 28 -39.69 -22.14 9.43
C PRO A 28 -38.76 -20.92 9.70
N LYS A 29 -39.05 -19.84 8.97
CA LYS A 29 -38.52 -18.48 9.19
C LYS A 29 -39.37 -17.79 10.27
N PRO A 30 -38.77 -16.99 11.18
CA PRO A 30 -39.08 -15.57 11.09
C PRO A 30 -37.89 -14.63 11.27
N THR A 31 -38.05 -13.49 10.63
CA THR A 31 -37.34 -12.20 10.70
C THR A 31 -36.62 -11.86 12.01
N GLY A 32 -35.34 -11.49 11.92
CA GLY A 32 -34.57 -10.85 13.01
C GLY A 32 -33.24 -10.31 12.48
N ALA A 33 -33.02 -9.00 12.57
CA ALA A 33 -31.92 -8.29 11.91
C ALA A 33 -30.52 -8.85 12.20
N MET A 34 -29.71 -8.98 11.15
CA MET A 34 -28.26 -9.23 11.30
C MET A 34 -27.61 -8.02 12.00
N PRO A 35 -26.67 -8.22 12.94
CA PRO A 35 -25.79 -7.14 13.37
C PRO A 35 -24.93 -6.71 12.18
N SER A 36 -25.13 -5.47 11.73
CA SER A 36 -24.41 -4.91 10.60
C SER A 36 -22.94 -4.72 10.94
N THR A 37 -22.07 -5.61 10.45
CA THR A 37 -20.62 -5.38 10.45
C THR A 37 -20.33 -4.05 9.74
N PRO A 38 -19.69 -3.07 10.39
CA PRO A 38 -19.41 -1.79 9.75
C PRO A 38 -18.49 -2.00 8.54
N PRO A 39 -18.67 -1.25 7.44
CA PRO A 39 -17.84 -1.41 6.25
C PRO A 39 -16.40 -1.03 6.57
N MET A 40 -15.52 -2.03 6.53
CA MET A 40 -14.08 -1.85 6.67
C MET A 40 -13.60 -0.80 5.65
N PRO A 41 -12.92 0.29 6.06
CA PRO A 41 -12.50 1.34 5.15
C PRO A 41 -11.66 0.75 4.01
N LYS A 42 -12.09 0.99 2.77
CA LYS A 42 -11.29 0.62 1.59
C LYS A 42 -9.95 1.33 1.72
N ALA A 43 -8.88 0.56 1.87
CA ALA A 43 -7.54 1.10 2.04
C ALA A 43 -7.23 2.03 0.87
N LYS A 44 -7.03 3.33 1.15
CA LYS A 44 -6.36 4.22 0.21
C LYS A 44 -4.99 3.62 -0.10
N ALA A 45 -4.52 3.77 -1.33
CA ALA A 45 -3.16 3.40 -1.69
C ALA A 45 -2.18 4.09 -0.70
N PRO A 46 -1.14 3.40 -0.22
CA PRO A 46 -0.24 3.97 0.77
C PRO A 46 0.50 5.17 0.18
N ALA A 47 0.48 6.30 0.89
CA ALA A 47 1.27 7.47 0.54
C ALA A 47 2.76 7.15 0.64
N SER A 48 3.56 7.65 -0.30
CA SER A 48 5.00 7.48 -0.30
C SER A 48 5.64 8.44 0.70
N THR A 49 6.06 7.93 1.86
CA THR A 49 6.62 8.75 2.94
C THR A 49 8.14 8.69 2.95
N LEU A 50 8.80 9.86 3.00
CA LEU A 50 10.23 10.03 3.14
C LEU A 50 10.53 10.54 4.56
N SER A 51 11.06 9.66 5.40
CA SER A 51 11.36 9.89 6.82
C SER A 51 12.37 11.02 7.08
N SER A 52 12.30 11.61 8.28
CA SER A 52 13.06 12.80 8.67
C SER A 52 14.59 12.63 8.69
N ASP A 53 15.07 11.38 8.78
CA ASP A 53 16.49 10.99 8.74
C ASP A 53 17.06 10.85 7.32
N LEU A 54 16.20 10.83 6.29
CA LEU A 54 16.61 10.61 4.91
C LEU A 54 17.00 11.91 4.20
N VAL A 55 18.10 11.85 3.44
CA VAL A 55 18.54 12.90 2.52
C VAL A 55 18.57 12.32 1.10
N VAL A 56 17.63 12.75 0.26
CA VAL A 56 17.56 12.31 -1.14
C VAL A 56 18.12 13.39 -2.06
N LYS A 57 18.98 12.99 -3.00
CA LYS A 57 19.56 13.91 -4.00
C LYS A 57 19.32 13.40 -5.41
N GLY A 58 18.86 14.28 -6.30
CA GLY A 58 18.53 13.95 -7.69
C GLY A 58 17.03 14.00 -8.01
N ASN A 59 16.57 13.13 -8.90
CA ASN A 59 15.27 13.27 -9.55
C ASN A 59 14.25 12.28 -8.97
N MET A 60 13.19 12.78 -8.35
CA MET A 60 12.09 11.97 -7.80
C MET A 60 10.85 12.05 -8.70
N LYS A 61 10.17 10.92 -8.92
CA LYS A 61 8.91 10.84 -9.63
C LYS A 61 7.96 9.87 -8.91
N SER A 62 6.77 10.33 -8.56
CA SER A 62 5.68 9.48 -8.05
C SER A 62 4.42 9.69 -8.89
N THR A 63 3.62 8.63 -9.04
CA THR A 63 2.29 8.67 -9.67
C THR A 63 1.17 8.92 -8.65
N GLY A 64 1.50 9.10 -7.38
CA GLY A 64 0.55 9.34 -6.29
C GLY A 64 1.18 10.16 -5.16
N ASP A 65 0.46 10.23 -4.04
CA ASP A 65 0.75 11.10 -2.90
C ASP A 65 2.16 10.88 -2.33
N ILE A 66 2.94 11.95 -2.20
CA ILE A 66 4.22 11.96 -1.49
C ILE A 66 4.10 12.77 -0.20
N VAL A 67 4.63 12.24 0.91
CA VAL A 67 4.88 12.97 2.15
C VAL A 67 6.39 13.04 2.37
N ILE A 68 6.93 14.24 2.52
CA ILE A 68 8.36 14.47 2.81
C ILE A 68 8.48 15.00 4.23
N GLU A 69 9.25 14.33 5.09
CA GLU A 69 9.67 14.84 6.41
C GLU A 69 11.18 15.12 6.49
N GLY A 70 11.97 14.51 5.62
CA GLY A 70 13.43 14.68 5.53
C GLY A 70 13.89 15.78 4.58
N THR A 71 15.12 15.65 4.08
CA THR A 71 15.72 16.62 3.15
C THR A 71 15.73 16.10 1.72
N VAL A 72 15.34 16.93 0.76
CA VAL A 72 15.42 16.60 -0.68
C VAL A 72 16.16 17.70 -1.43
N GLU A 73 17.14 17.33 -2.25
CA GLU A 73 17.92 18.24 -3.10
C GLU A 73 17.85 17.79 -4.57
N GLY A 74 16.98 18.43 -5.38
CA GLY A 74 16.83 18.13 -6.81
C GLY A 74 15.44 18.40 -7.37
N ASP A 75 15.04 17.62 -8.37
CA ASP A 75 13.77 17.77 -9.09
C ASP A 75 12.71 16.79 -8.57
N ILE A 76 11.56 17.30 -8.11
CA ILE A 76 10.45 16.50 -7.60
C ILE A 76 9.27 16.58 -8.57
N ARG A 77 8.70 15.42 -8.95
CA ARG A 77 7.44 15.33 -9.69
C ARG A 77 6.45 14.41 -8.99
N ALA A 78 5.27 14.92 -8.67
CA ALA A 78 4.17 14.18 -8.04
C ALA A 78 2.81 14.74 -8.51
N HIS A 79 1.71 14.04 -8.21
CA HIS A 79 0.38 14.66 -8.29
C HIS A 79 0.10 15.50 -7.04
N MET A 80 0.18 14.87 -5.86
CA MET A 80 -0.01 15.53 -4.56
C MET A 80 1.27 15.44 -3.73
N LEU A 81 1.78 16.59 -3.27
CA LEU A 81 2.98 16.69 -2.43
C LEU A 81 2.64 17.33 -1.08
N THR A 82 2.97 16.64 0.01
CA THR A 82 2.94 17.19 1.37
C THR A 82 4.36 17.33 1.90
N VAL A 83 4.74 18.55 2.26
CA VAL A 83 6.02 18.87 2.92
C VAL A 83 5.74 19.03 4.42
N GLY A 84 6.14 18.03 5.21
CA GLY A 84 6.02 18.00 6.67
C GLY A 84 6.88 19.07 7.37
N GLU A 85 6.65 19.29 8.65
CA GLU A 85 7.21 20.40 9.43
C GLU A 85 8.75 20.43 9.45
N THR A 86 9.39 19.26 9.63
CA THR A 86 10.86 19.13 9.64
C THR A 86 11.50 19.15 8.25
N ALA A 87 10.70 19.10 7.19
CA ALA A 87 11.20 18.86 5.85
C ALA A 87 11.87 20.09 5.24
N THR A 88 12.95 19.84 4.50
CA THR A 88 13.66 20.86 3.72
C THR A 88 13.80 20.40 2.27
N VAL A 89 13.05 21.04 1.38
CA VAL A 89 13.12 20.80 -0.07
C VAL A 89 13.96 21.90 -0.73
N LYS A 90 14.96 21.51 -1.51
CA LYS A 90 15.79 22.41 -2.32
C LYS A 90 15.77 21.98 -3.79
N GLY A 91 15.49 22.89 -4.71
CA GLY A 91 15.50 22.60 -6.15
C GLY A 91 14.21 22.98 -6.87
N GLU A 92 13.69 22.10 -7.72
CA GLU A 92 12.45 22.32 -8.48
C GLU A 92 11.36 21.33 -8.07
N VAL A 93 10.21 21.87 -7.68
CA VAL A 93 9.01 21.11 -7.32
C VAL A 93 7.98 21.30 -8.41
N VAL A 94 7.49 20.20 -8.98
CA VAL A 94 6.38 20.17 -9.95
C VAL A 94 5.31 19.22 -9.43
N ALA A 95 4.18 19.76 -8.98
CA ALA A 95 3.02 18.96 -8.57
C ALA A 95 1.73 19.78 -8.66
N ASP A 96 0.63 19.12 -9.00
CA ASP A 96 -0.68 19.75 -9.19
C ASP A 96 -1.19 20.35 -7.86
N ASP A 97 -1.07 19.58 -6.77
CA ASP A 97 -1.44 19.98 -5.42
C ASP A 97 -0.23 19.93 -4.47
N VAL A 98 0.02 21.03 -3.74
CA VAL A 98 1.11 21.10 -2.75
C VAL A 98 0.64 21.66 -1.41
N VAL A 99 0.89 20.91 -0.34
CA VAL A 99 0.71 21.34 1.06
C VAL A 99 2.09 21.54 1.69
N VAL A 100 2.35 22.72 2.26
CA VAL A 100 3.66 23.08 2.81
C VAL A 100 3.55 23.47 4.28
N ASN A 101 4.07 22.61 5.16
CA ASN A 101 4.23 22.87 6.59
C ASN A 101 5.69 23.17 6.96
N GLY A 102 6.65 22.59 6.24
CA GLY A 102 8.09 22.81 6.40
C GLY A 102 8.67 23.91 5.49
N ARG A 103 9.89 23.69 4.99
CA ARG A 103 10.64 24.70 4.23
C ARG A 103 10.95 24.28 2.79
N ILE A 104 10.69 25.17 1.84
CA ILE A 104 11.05 25.01 0.42
C ILE A 104 12.01 26.14 -0.01
N ILE A 105 13.06 25.81 -0.75
CA ILE A 105 14.07 26.74 -1.27
C ILE A 105 14.31 26.42 -2.76
N GLY A 106 13.69 27.19 -3.66
CA GLY A 106 13.89 27.03 -5.09
C GLY A 106 12.68 27.43 -5.91
N ARG A 107 12.35 26.64 -6.95
CA ARG A 107 11.21 26.87 -7.84
C ARG A 107 10.08 25.91 -7.51
N LEU A 108 8.86 26.42 -7.40
CA LEU A 108 7.65 25.62 -7.25
C LEU A 108 6.74 25.91 -8.45
N ARG A 109 6.22 24.85 -9.06
CA ARG A 109 5.29 24.86 -10.20
C ARG A 109 4.13 23.91 -9.90
N GLY A 110 2.93 24.36 -10.23
CA GLY A 110 1.72 23.58 -10.48
C GLY A 110 1.11 24.03 -11.80
#